data_AF-A0A183G1G9-F1
#
_entry.id   AF-A0A183G1G9-F1
#
_cell.length_a   1.000
_cell.length_b   1.000
_cell.length_c   1.000
_cell.angle_alpha   90.00
_cell.angle_beta   90.00
_cell.angle_gamma   90.00
#
_symmetry.space_group_name_H-M   'P 1'
#
loop_
_entity.id
_entity.type
_entity.pdbx_description
1 polymer ?
#
loop_
_entity_poly.entity_id
_entity_poly.type
_entity_poly.pdbx_seq_one_letter_code
_entity_poly.pdbx_strand_id
1 'polypeptide(L)'
;MSTTARRREYKRRLKRRHNYFEEISNVEFDPPAIPFAFPVNGPVQKITISETEAALKKMKSGKATGPDDLPADLWKSKGWCITDWLTVFRSGVR
;
A
#
# COMPACT_ATOMS: atom_id res chain seq x y z
N MET A 1 2.12 -31.20 19.61
CA MET A 1 3.47 -30.60 19.69
C MET A 1 3.59 -29.80 20.98
N SER A 2 4.70 -29.92 21.72
CA SER A 2 4.90 -29.16 22.98
C SER A 2 5.17 -27.67 22.70
N THR A 3 4.81 -26.80 23.64
CA THR A 3 5.03 -25.35 23.59
C THR A 3 6.52 -25.00 23.42
N THR A 4 7.41 -25.77 24.05
CA THR A 4 8.87 -25.65 23.91
C THR A 4 9.34 -25.98 22.49
N ALA A 5 8.77 -27.02 21.86
CA ALA A 5 9.09 -27.37 20.48
C ALA A 5 8.65 -26.26 19.51
N ARG A 6 7.45 -25.70 19.71
CA ARG A 6 6.92 -24.58 18.92
C ARG A 6 7.81 -23.33 19.02
N ARG A 7 8.27 -22.99 20.24
CA ARG A 7 9.17 -21.84 20.46
C ARG A 7 10.53 -22.02 19.78
N ARG A 8 11.09 -23.23 19.81
CA ARG A 8 12.35 -23.56 19.10
C ARG A 8 12.19 -23.46 17.58
N GLU A 9 11.07 -23.92 17.05
CA GLU A 9 10.79 -23.82 15.62
C GLU A 9 10.58 -22.37 15.17
N TYR A 10 9.85 -21.57 15.94
CA TYR A 10 9.66 -20.14 15.70
C TYR A 10 11.00 -19.39 15.62
N LYS A 11 11.90 -19.63 16.58
CA LYS A 11 13.27 -19.05 16.56
C LYS A 11 14.05 -19.46 15.30
N ARG A 12 13.95 -20.72 14.88
CA ARG A 12 14.59 -21.20 13.63
C ARG A 12 14.01 -20.53 12.39
N ARG A 13 12.68 -20.34 12.32
CA ARG A 13 12.02 -19.62 11.22
C ARG A 13 12.44 -18.15 11.18
N LEU A 14 12.48 -17.46 12.32
CA LEU A 14 12.96 -16.08 12.37
C LEU A 14 14.41 -15.94 11.94
N LYS A 15 15.31 -16.82 12.42
CA LYS A 15 16.72 -16.77 12.04
C LYS A 15 16.91 -16.95 10.52
N ARG A 16 16.17 -17.88 9.90
CA ARG A 16 16.19 -18.05 8.44
C ARG A 16 15.68 -16.80 7.71
N ARG A 17 14.58 -16.20 8.17
CA ARG A 17 14.05 -14.95 7.60
C ARG A 17 15.05 -13.79 7.72
N HIS A 18 15.69 -13.65 8.88
CA HIS A 18 16.69 -12.61 9.12
C HIS A 18 17.90 -12.79 8.19
N ASN A 19 18.48 -13.99 8.14
CA ASN A 19 19.64 -14.27 7.28
C ASN A 19 19.33 -14.00 5.81
N TYR A 20 18.17 -14.44 5.33
CA TYR A 20 17.73 -14.16 3.96
C TYR A 20 17.57 -12.66 3.71
N PHE A 21 16.96 -11.91 4.65
CA PHE A 21 16.78 -10.47 4.52
C PHE A 21 18.11 -9.73 4.45
N GLU A 22 19.07 -10.03 5.33
CA GLU A 22 20.41 -9.44 5.33
C GLU A 22 21.19 -9.70 4.02
N GLU A 23 20.99 -10.89 3.44
CA GLU A 23 21.61 -11.26 2.17
C GLU A 23 21.04 -10.43 1.00
N ILE A 24 19.72 -10.17 0.98
CA ILE A 24 19.07 -9.44 -0.13
C ILE A 24 19.00 -7.92 0.07
N SER A 25 19.06 -7.41 1.30
CA SER A 25 18.84 -5.99 1.59
C SER A 25 20.01 -5.10 1.19
N ASN A 26 21.20 -5.69 1.01
CA ASN A 26 22.42 -5.00 0.63
C ASN A 26 22.75 -5.15 -0.86
N VAL A 27 21.98 -5.96 -1.59
CA VAL A 27 22.12 -6.08 -3.04
C VAL A 27 21.35 -4.93 -3.66
N GLU A 28 22.08 -3.95 -4.16
CA GLU A 28 21.53 -2.94 -5.06
C GLU A 28 21.05 -3.67 -6.32
N PHE A 29 19.74 -3.81 -6.45
CA PHE A 29 19.17 -4.25 -7.72
C PHE A 29 19.28 -3.09 -8.68
N ASP A 30 20.12 -3.22 -9.72
CA ASP A 30 20.07 -2.32 -10.85
C ASP A 30 18.65 -2.32 -11.38
N PRO A 31 17.87 -1.25 -11.19
CA PRO A 31 16.55 -1.20 -11.77
C PRO A 31 16.76 -1.24 -13.28
N PRO A 32 15.94 -2.01 -14.02
CA PRO A 32 15.99 -1.94 -15.47
C PRO A 32 15.86 -0.47 -15.87
N ALA A 33 16.66 -0.04 -16.86
CA ALA A 33 16.59 1.33 -17.35
C ALA A 33 15.13 1.67 -17.63
N ILE A 34 14.58 2.60 -16.86
CA ILE A 34 13.20 3.05 -17.07
C ILE A 34 13.22 3.68 -18.45
N PRO A 35 12.48 3.13 -19.43
CA PRO A 35 12.46 3.70 -20.76
C PRO A 35 12.01 5.15 -20.60
N PHE A 36 12.76 6.06 -21.21
CA PHE A 36 12.38 7.46 -21.23
C PHE A 36 10.99 7.56 -21.87
N ALA A 37 10.01 7.91 -21.05
CA ALA A 37 8.67 8.22 -21.49
C ALA A 37 8.56 9.74 -21.50
N PHE A 38 8.03 10.30 -22.59
CA PHE A 38 7.65 11.70 -22.57
C PHE A 38 6.65 11.91 -21.42
N PRO A 39 6.83 12.97 -20.61
CA PRO A 39 5.81 13.33 -19.64
C PRO A 39 4.48 13.47 -20.40
N VAL A 40 3.43 12.85 -19.87
CA VAL A 40 2.09 13.01 -20.43
C VAL A 40 1.67 14.45 -20.13
N ASN A 41 1.96 15.35 -21.06
CA ASN A 41 1.56 16.74 -21.00
C ASN A 41 0.08 16.80 -21.37
N GLY A 42 -0.77 16.89 -20.35
CA GLY A 42 -2.21 16.99 -20.53
C GLY A 42 -2.95 17.21 -19.21
N PRO A 43 -4.18 17.72 -19.26
CA PRO A 43 -5.01 17.82 -18.07
C PRO A 43 -5.19 16.41 -17.49
N VAL A 44 -4.78 16.23 -16.24
CA VAL A 44 -4.96 14.92 -15.61
C VAL A 44 -6.45 14.67 -15.44
N GLN A 45 -6.92 13.49 -15.85
CA GLN A 45 -8.32 13.14 -15.70
C GLN A 45 -8.75 13.35 -14.25
N LYS A 46 -9.84 14.11 -14.09
CA LYS A 46 -10.44 14.36 -12.79
C LYS A 46 -11.02 13.05 -12.31
N ILE A 47 -10.70 12.66 -11.08
CA ILE A 47 -11.31 11.50 -10.44
C ILE A 47 -12.80 11.81 -10.32
N THR A 48 -13.63 10.96 -10.89
CA THR A 48 -15.07 11.10 -10.80
C THR A 48 -15.59 10.45 -9.51
N ILE A 49 -16.75 10.91 -9.06
CA ILE A 49 -17.43 10.33 -7.89
C ILE A 49 -17.72 8.84 -8.16
N SER A 50 -18.16 8.49 -9.37
CA SER A 50 -18.46 7.11 -9.77
C SER A 50 -17.24 6.18 -9.67
N GLU A 51 -16.06 6.63 -10.13
CA GLU A 51 -14.82 5.85 -9.99
C GLU A 51 -14.46 5.61 -8.53
N THR A 52 -14.63 6.64 -7.70
CA THR A 52 -14.37 6.57 -6.26
C THR A 52 -15.30 5.58 -5.59
N GLU A 53 -16.60 5.66 -5.84
CA GLU A 53 -17.60 4.73 -5.31
C GLU A 53 -17.33 3.29 -5.77
N ALA A 54 -16.98 3.09 -7.04
CA ALA A 54 -16.64 1.78 -7.58
C ALA A 54 -15.38 1.20 -6.91
N ALA A 55 -14.37 2.04 -6.61
CA ALA A 55 -13.18 1.62 -5.88
C ALA A 55 -13.50 1.25 -4.43
N LEU A 56 -14.27 2.08 -3.72
CA LEU A 56 -14.71 1.79 -2.34
C LEU A 56 -15.50 0.48 -2.25
N LYS A 57 -16.39 0.23 -3.21
CA LYS A 57 -17.17 -1.01 -3.29
C LYS A 57 -16.28 -2.25 -3.44
N LYS A 58 -15.13 -2.12 -4.13
CA LYS A 58 -14.16 -3.21 -4.33
C LYS A 58 -13.24 -3.43 -3.12
N MET A 59 -13.11 -2.46 -2.21
CA MET A 59 -12.26 -2.62 -1.02
C MET A 59 -12.80 -3.74 -0.12
N LYS A 60 -11.93 -4.58 0.43
CA LYS A 60 -12.29 -5.64 1.37
C LYS A 60 -12.13 -5.15 2.81
N SER A 61 -13.13 -5.39 3.65
CA SER A 61 -13.06 -5.12 5.09
C SER A 61 -12.09 -6.09 5.78
N GLY A 62 -11.58 -5.70 6.95
CA GLY A 62 -10.67 -6.54 7.74
C GLY A 62 -9.31 -6.83 7.09
N LYS A 63 -8.87 -6.00 6.13
CA LYS A 63 -7.52 -6.04 5.56
C LYS A 63 -6.58 -5.09 6.31
N ALA A 64 -5.28 -5.40 6.26
CA ALA A 64 -4.25 -4.53 6.80
C ALA A 64 -4.32 -3.16 6.13
N THR A 65 -4.07 -2.13 6.94
CA THR A 65 -4.17 -0.76 6.51
C THR A 65 -3.04 -0.37 5.56
N GLY A 66 -3.32 0.55 4.64
CA GLY A 66 -2.32 1.09 3.74
C GLY A 66 -1.39 2.08 4.47
N PRO A 67 -0.51 2.75 3.71
CA PRO A 67 0.33 3.83 4.22
C PRO A 67 -0.46 5.02 4.81
N ASP A 68 -1.76 5.07 4.53
CA ASP A 68 -2.71 6.04 5.06
C ASP A 68 -3.15 5.73 6.50
N ASP A 69 -2.91 4.51 7.00
CA ASP A 69 -3.35 4.02 8.32
C ASP A 69 -4.88 4.17 8.58
N LEU A 70 -5.69 4.26 7.51
CA LEU A 70 -7.15 4.28 7.56
C LEU A 70 -7.79 2.95 7.06
N PRO A 71 -8.57 2.23 7.88
CA PRO A 71 -9.13 0.93 7.50
C PRO A 71 -10.23 1.07 6.44
N ALA A 72 -10.40 0.04 5.60
CA ALA A 72 -11.43 0.02 4.54
C ALA A 72 -12.85 0.30 5.05
N ASP A 73 -13.15 -0.08 6.30
CA ASP A 73 -14.47 0.17 6.92
C ASP A 73 -14.67 1.64 7.27
N LEU A 74 -13.59 2.38 7.58
CA LEU A 74 -13.66 3.83 7.75
C LEU A 74 -13.97 4.52 6.42
N TRP A 75 -13.32 4.07 5.35
CA TRP A 75 -13.56 4.57 4.00
C TRP A 75 -14.98 4.30 3.47
N LYS A 76 -15.61 3.22 3.93
CA LYS A 76 -16.99 2.86 3.56
C LYS A 76 -18.07 3.47 4.47
N SER A 77 -17.75 3.72 5.74
CA SER A 77 -18.71 4.24 6.72
C SER A 77 -18.84 5.76 6.69
N LYS A 78 -17.75 6.46 6.33
CA LYS A 78 -17.80 7.92 6.16
C LYS A 78 -18.30 8.26 4.76
N GLY A 79 -19.52 8.82 4.68
CA GLY A 79 -20.04 9.53 3.50
C GLY A 79 -19.34 10.86 3.24
N TRP A 80 -18.01 10.92 3.43
CA TRP A 80 -17.24 12.13 3.18
C TRP A 80 -17.12 12.35 1.68
N CYS A 81 -17.18 13.62 1.28
CA CYS A 81 -16.83 14.09 -0.05
C CYS A 81 -15.35 13.81 -0.29
N ILE A 82 -15.02 12.56 -0.65
CA ILE A 82 -13.67 12.11 -1.01
C ILE A 82 -13.10 13.03 -2.11
N THR A 83 -13.96 13.60 -2.94
CA THR A 83 -13.65 14.66 -3.90
C THR A 83 -13.00 15.89 -3.27
N ASP A 84 -13.48 16.41 -2.14
CA ASP A 84 -12.90 17.61 -1.51
C ASP A 84 -11.55 17.31 -0.86
N TRP A 85 -11.40 16.14 -0.24
CA TRP A 85 -10.12 15.76 0.38
C TRP A 85 -9.06 15.35 -0.66
N LEU A 86 -9.45 14.58 -1.70
CA LEU A 86 -8.53 14.17 -2.76
C LEU A 86 -8.11 15.33 -3.67
N THR A 87 -8.95 16.34 -3.85
CA THR A 87 -8.54 17.55 -4.58
C THR A 87 -7.47 18.33 -3.83
N VAL A 88 -7.53 18.40 -2.50
CA VAL A 88 -6.46 18.98 -1.65
C VAL A 88 -5.21 18.10 -1.65
N PHE A 89 -5.37 16.78 -1.49
CA PHE A 89 -4.23 15.84 -1.49
C PHE A 89 -3.45 15.87 -2.80
N ARG A 90 -4.16 15.95 -3.94
CA ARG A 90 -3.56 15.95 -5.27
C ARG A 90 -3.00 17.31 -5.67
N SER A 91 -3.55 18.41 -5.16
CA SER A 91 -3.08 19.77 -5.47
C SER A 91 -1.78 20.12 -4.76
N GLY A 92 -1.33 19.33 -3.79
CA GLY A 92 0.01 19.46 -3.20
C GLY A 92 0.26 20.77 -2.45
N VAL A 93 -0.80 21.43 -1.96
CA VAL A 93 -0.63 22.61 -1.09
C VAL A 93 -0.29 22.13 0.32
N ARG A 94 0.99 22.32 0.68
CA ARG A 94 1.43 22.46 2.08
C ARG A 94 1.15 23.87 2.56
#